data_AF-A0AAE9MTI7-F1
#
_entry.id   AF-A0AAE9MTI7-F1
#
_cell.length_a   1.000
_cell.length_b   1.000
_cell.length_c   1.000
_cell.angle_alpha   90.00
_cell.angle_beta   90.00
_cell.angle_gamma   90.00
#
_symmetry.space_group_name_H-M   'P 1'
#
loop_
_entity.id
_entity.type
_entity.pdbx_description
1 polymer ?
#
loop_
_entity_poly.entity_id
_entity_poly.type
_entity_poly.pdbx_seq_one_letter_code
_entity_poly.pdbx_strand_id
1 'polypeptide(L)'
;MIKKNTEKDSRISSITFYSKEQVQCPVCSTKFKREELHSGGGRLIAGDLTDELRRLYEPSAKYGEIFPAVYNLTVCHKCLYAAFPQDFSIPSRPVIEKLFENTEVRYDAIKGLFHNVDFTKPRGLKEGAASYYLAILCYELFEEKFSPTIKQAICAIRAAWLFNELGKKYPEENYKYVSDLFYQKATFLYRRALELESSGTEIIAGLKSFGPDVDKNYGYDGIIYLSALLEYKYGQKLDMEMRLKRLDYQKFALAKMFGLGKSSKNKPGPILEAARNLYDTLKVELKDVDD
;
A
#
# COMPACT_ATOMS: atom_id res chain seq x y z
N MET A 1 46.13 40.80 -4.42
CA MET A 1 45.75 39.38 -4.28
C MET A 1 44.66 39.25 -3.24
N ILE A 2 43.38 39.14 -3.64
CA ILE A 2 42.30 38.67 -2.76
C ILE A 2 41.38 37.85 -3.66
N LYS A 3 41.56 36.53 -3.69
CA LYS A 3 40.63 35.60 -4.34
C LYS A 3 39.38 35.53 -3.45
N LYS A 4 38.27 36.12 -3.91
CA LYS A 4 36.94 35.81 -3.37
C LYS A 4 36.63 34.36 -3.72
N ASN A 5 36.74 33.46 -2.75
CA ASN A 5 36.08 32.17 -2.80
C ASN A 5 34.58 32.43 -2.70
N THR A 6 33.88 32.35 -3.82
CA THR A 6 32.43 32.24 -3.85
C THR A 6 32.07 30.86 -3.33
N GLU A 7 31.45 30.83 -2.15
CA GLU A 7 30.77 29.66 -1.60
C GLU A 7 29.79 29.12 -2.66
N LYS A 8 30.10 27.93 -3.17
CA LYS A 8 29.17 27.13 -3.94
C LYS A 8 28.11 26.65 -2.95
N ASP A 9 27.08 27.45 -2.77
CA ASP A 9 25.87 27.06 -2.08
C ASP A 9 25.23 25.93 -2.92
N SER A 10 25.54 24.69 -2.57
CA SER A 10 25.11 23.52 -3.30
C SER A 10 23.61 23.36 -3.07
N ARG A 11 22.79 23.97 -3.94
CA ARG A 11 21.33 23.77 -3.95
C ARG A 11 21.04 22.27 -3.87
N ILE A 12 20.57 21.83 -2.72
CA ILE A 12 20.07 20.47 -2.53
C ILE A 12 18.89 20.35 -3.50
N SER A 13 19.03 19.51 -4.53
CA SER A 13 17.95 19.32 -5.51
C SER A 13 16.73 18.74 -4.80
N SER A 14 15.53 19.13 -5.21
CA SER A 14 14.30 18.65 -4.56
C SER A 14 14.17 17.11 -4.62
N ILE A 15 13.43 16.58 -3.63
CA ILE A 15 13.05 15.16 -3.54
C ILE A 15 11.90 14.88 -4.51
N THR A 16 10.95 15.82 -4.60
CA THR A 16 9.76 15.75 -5.44
C THR A 16 9.67 16.92 -6.41
N PHE A 17 8.73 16.82 -7.34
CA PHE A 17 8.31 17.89 -8.25
C PHE A 17 6.80 17.79 -8.49
N TYR A 18 6.18 18.90 -8.93
CA TYR A 18 4.80 18.87 -9.39
C TYR A 18 4.73 18.59 -10.89
N SER A 19 3.82 17.72 -11.31
CA SER A 19 3.57 17.37 -12.70
C SER A 19 3.33 18.63 -13.55
N LYS A 20 3.82 18.61 -14.80
CA LYS A 20 3.56 19.73 -15.73
C LYS A 20 2.08 19.80 -16.08
N GLU A 21 1.49 18.64 -16.34
CA GLU A 21 0.08 18.47 -16.65
C GLU A 21 -0.77 18.63 -15.39
N GLN A 22 -1.88 19.37 -15.53
CA GLN A 22 -2.88 19.48 -14.48
C GLN A 22 -3.89 18.34 -14.62
N VAL A 23 -4.27 17.77 -13.49
CA VAL A 23 -5.38 16.82 -13.38
C VAL A 23 -6.62 17.59 -12.95
N GLN A 24 -7.76 17.32 -13.59
CA GLN A 24 -9.07 17.78 -13.15
C GLN A 24 -9.75 16.70 -12.32
N CYS A 25 -10.15 17.03 -11.09
CA CYS A 25 -10.90 16.11 -10.24
C CYS A 25 -12.28 15.79 -10.86
N PRO A 26 -12.63 14.52 -11.10
CA PRO A 26 -13.95 14.19 -11.66
C PRO A 26 -15.09 14.43 -10.67
N VAL A 27 -14.79 14.49 -9.37
CA VAL A 27 -15.79 14.66 -8.29
C VAL A 27 -16.18 16.13 -8.09
N CYS A 28 -15.20 17.04 -8.02
CA CYS A 28 -15.45 18.45 -7.69
C CYS A 28 -14.91 19.44 -8.73
N SER A 29 -14.41 18.96 -9.87
CA SER A 29 -13.83 19.76 -10.97
C SER A 29 -12.60 20.61 -10.63
N THR A 30 -12.06 20.50 -9.42
CA THR A 30 -10.82 21.21 -9.03
C THR A 30 -9.66 20.75 -9.88
N LYS A 31 -8.91 21.71 -10.43
CA LYS A 31 -7.68 21.46 -11.19
C LYS A 31 -6.47 21.62 -10.28
N PHE A 32 -5.57 20.64 -10.29
CA PHE A 32 -4.36 20.66 -9.49
C PHE A 32 -3.23 19.87 -10.18
N LYS A 33 -2.00 20.08 -9.73
CA LYS A 33 -0.85 19.30 -10.20
C LYS A 33 -0.55 18.19 -9.20
N ARG A 34 -0.18 17.01 -9.70
CA ARG A 34 0.20 15.90 -8.85
C ARG A 34 1.64 16.08 -8.40
N GLU A 35 1.91 15.88 -7.12
CA GLU A 35 3.29 15.76 -6.64
C GLU A 35 3.84 14.37 -6.98
N GLU A 36 5.02 14.33 -7.56
CA GLU A 36 5.72 13.13 -8.00
C GLU A 36 7.13 13.08 -7.44
N LEU A 37 7.58 11.87 -7.12
CA LEU A 37 8.95 11.64 -6.67
C LEU A 37 9.92 11.68 -7.85
N HIS A 38 11.06 12.37 -7.70
CA HIS A 38 12.11 12.30 -8.70
C HIS A 38 12.71 10.90 -8.80
N SER A 39 12.89 10.40 -10.04
CA SER A 39 13.63 9.18 -10.30
C SER A 39 15.15 9.44 -10.34
N GLY A 40 15.93 8.53 -9.77
CA GLY A 40 17.40 8.53 -9.85
C GLY A 40 18.13 9.59 -9.00
N GLY A 41 19.43 9.75 -9.26
CA GLY A 41 20.30 10.71 -8.58
C GLY A 41 20.63 10.38 -7.12
N GLY A 42 20.64 9.08 -6.76
CA GLY A 42 20.97 8.61 -5.41
C GLY A 42 19.93 8.96 -4.34
N ARG A 43 18.69 9.28 -4.74
CA ARG A 43 17.58 9.60 -3.82
C ARG A 43 17.06 8.36 -3.10
N LEU A 44 16.88 7.27 -3.84
CA LEU A 44 16.37 6.01 -3.32
C LEU A 44 17.52 5.01 -3.26
N ILE A 45 18.05 4.81 -2.05
CA ILE A 45 19.05 3.79 -1.76
C ILE A 45 18.30 2.56 -1.27
N ALA A 46 18.30 1.49 -2.05
CA ALA A 46 17.56 0.28 -1.71
C ALA A 46 18.20 -0.43 -0.50
N GLY A 47 17.43 -0.66 0.57
CA GLY A 47 17.86 -1.32 1.81
C GLY A 47 17.46 -2.81 1.87
N ASP A 48 16.82 -3.25 2.94
CA ASP A 48 16.37 -4.65 3.08
C ASP A 48 14.97 -4.90 2.48
N LEU A 49 14.70 -6.16 2.12
CA LEU A 49 13.38 -6.60 1.65
C LEU A 49 12.73 -7.29 2.84
N THR A 50 11.67 -6.71 3.35
CA THR A 50 10.90 -7.31 4.45
C THR A 50 10.16 -8.55 3.97
N ASP A 51 9.72 -9.37 4.92
CA ASP A 51 8.84 -10.50 4.63
C ASP A 51 7.48 -10.06 4.08
N GLU A 52 7.06 -8.81 4.28
CA GLU A 52 5.85 -8.21 3.68
C GLU A 52 6.07 -7.77 2.22
N LEU A 53 7.18 -8.17 1.58
CA LEU A 53 7.60 -7.77 0.23
C LEU A 53 7.74 -6.24 0.06
N ARG A 54 7.96 -5.53 1.17
CA ARG A 54 8.28 -4.09 1.20
C ARG A 54 9.78 -3.89 1.13
N ARG A 55 10.21 -3.06 0.17
CA ARG A 55 11.56 -2.52 0.08
C ARG A 55 11.72 -1.42 1.12
N LEU A 56 12.72 -1.57 2.00
CA LEU A 56 13.19 -0.47 2.84
C LEU A 56 14.15 0.40 2.03
N TYR A 57 14.26 1.67 2.43
CA TYR A 57 15.15 2.63 1.79
C TYR A 57 16.07 3.23 2.84
N GLU A 58 17.37 3.14 2.59
CA GLU A 58 18.39 3.73 3.46
C GLU A 58 18.38 5.26 3.32
N PRO A 59 18.55 6.01 4.42
CA PRO A 59 18.67 7.45 4.36
C PRO A 59 19.83 7.88 3.46
N SER A 60 19.53 8.75 2.49
CA SER A 60 20.55 9.33 1.64
C SER A 60 21.33 10.40 2.40
N ALA A 61 22.66 10.42 2.29
CA ALA A 61 23.47 11.49 2.87
C ALA A 61 23.05 12.90 2.41
N LYS A 62 22.47 13.02 1.20
CA LYS A 62 22.04 14.29 0.61
C LYS A 62 20.57 14.63 0.89
N TYR A 63 19.68 13.64 0.93
CA TYR A 63 18.23 13.86 0.97
C TYR A 63 17.57 13.37 2.27
N GLY A 64 18.34 12.71 3.14
CA GLY A 64 17.82 12.05 4.32
C GLY A 64 16.91 10.87 3.97
N GLU A 65 15.96 10.61 4.86
CA GLU A 65 14.99 9.54 4.74
C GLU A 65 13.88 9.90 3.75
N ILE A 66 13.55 8.97 2.85
CA ILE A 66 12.52 9.14 1.83
C ILE A 66 11.58 7.93 1.88
N PHE A 67 10.28 8.19 1.83
CA PHE A 67 9.24 7.17 1.80
C PHE A 67 8.49 7.22 0.46
N PRO A 68 8.89 6.40 -0.55
CA PRO A 68 8.27 6.45 -1.87
C PRO A 68 6.75 6.26 -1.86
N ALA A 69 6.24 5.46 -0.91
CA ALA A 69 4.82 5.18 -0.77
C ALA A 69 3.95 6.46 -0.61
N VAL A 70 4.50 7.55 -0.08
CA VAL A 70 3.80 8.83 0.13
C VAL A 70 3.25 9.44 -1.17
N TYR A 71 3.90 9.17 -2.31
CA TYR A 71 3.66 9.89 -3.58
C TYR A 71 2.84 9.11 -4.60
N ASN A 72 2.31 7.94 -4.23
CA ASN A 72 1.67 7.04 -5.19
C ASN A 72 0.24 7.42 -5.54
N LEU A 73 -0.51 7.96 -4.58
CA LEU A 73 -1.93 8.24 -4.75
C LEU A 73 -2.16 9.65 -5.24
N THR A 74 -3.11 9.80 -6.15
CA THR A 74 -3.62 11.12 -6.53
C THR A 74 -4.71 11.50 -5.54
N VAL A 75 -4.59 12.68 -4.93
CA VAL A 75 -5.56 13.20 -3.94
C VAL A 75 -6.00 14.58 -4.38
N CYS A 76 -7.31 14.80 -4.48
CA CYS A 76 -7.86 16.13 -4.67
C CYS A 76 -7.86 16.89 -3.35
N HIS A 77 -7.14 18.01 -3.27
CA HIS A 77 -7.06 18.83 -2.06
C HIS A 77 -8.38 19.52 -1.67
N LYS A 78 -9.41 19.54 -2.55
CA LYS A 78 -10.71 20.20 -2.28
C LYS A 78 -11.81 19.27 -1.78
N CYS A 79 -11.83 18.01 -2.20
CA CYS A 79 -12.89 17.07 -1.78
C CYS A 79 -12.33 15.77 -1.17
N LEU A 80 -11.01 15.71 -1.00
CA LEU A 80 -10.26 14.56 -0.47
C LEU A 80 -10.51 13.24 -1.21
N TYR A 81 -11.03 13.29 -2.44
CA TYR A 81 -11.10 12.12 -3.31
C TYR A 81 -9.68 11.62 -3.59
N ALA A 82 -9.43 10.36 -3.29
CA ALA A 82 -8.13 9.72 -3.43
C ALA A 82 -8.27 8.39 -4.19
N ALA A 83 -7.39 8.17 -5.17
CA ALA A 83 -7.33 6.93 -5.93
C ALA A 83 -5.93 6.73 -6.51
N PHE A 84 -5.64 5.52 -6.97
CA PHE A 84 -4.45 5.30 -7.79
C PHE A 84 -4.53 6.13 -9.08
N PRO A 85 -3.39 6.57 -9.63
CA PRO A 85 -3.37 7.48 -10.77
C PRO A 85 -4.13 6.94 -11.98
N GLN A 86 -4.03 5.64 -12.26
CA GLN A 86 -4.75 4.98 -13.35
C GLN A 86 -6.28 4.95 -13.14
N ASP A 87 -6.75 5.03 -11.90
CA ASP A 87 -8.17 4.97 -11.57
C ASP A 87 -8.78 6.35 -11.32
N PHE A 88 -7.96 7.40 -11.20
CA PHE A 88 -8.42 8.67 -10.68
C PHE A 88 -9.51 9.31 -11.54
N SER A 89 -9.38 9.24 -12.87
CA SER A 89 -10.27 9.93 -13.82
C SER A 89 -11.30 9.03 -14.51
N ILE A 90 -11.35 7.74 -14.17
CA ILE A 90 -12.22 6.74 -14.82
C ILE A 90 -13.49 6.31 -14.04
N PRO A 91 -13.81 6.79 -12.81
CA PRO A 91 -15.05 6.37 -12.15
C PRO A 91 -16.27 6.72 -13.00
N SER A 92 -17.29 5.87 -12.96
CA SER A 92 -18.57 6.13 -13.64
C SER A 92 -19.34 7.26 -12.97
N ARG A 93 -20.28 7.88 -13.68
CA ARG A 93 -21.10 8.97 -13.13
C ARG A 93 -21.81 8.60 -11.82
N PRO A 94 -22.44 7.42 -11.66
CA PRO A 94 -23.03 7.01 -10.38
C PRO A 94 -22.01 6.92 -9.25
N VAL A 95 -20.77 6.49 -9.53
CA VAL A 95 -19.69 6.46 -8.52
C VAL A 95 -19.24 7.88 -8.18
N ILE A 96 -19.14 8.77 -9.17
CA ILE A 96 -18.81 10.19 -8.96
C ILE A 96 -19.83 10.86 -8.04
N GLU A 97 -21.12 10.61 -8.25
CA GLU A 97 -22.21 11.15 -7.41
C GLU A 97 -22.08 10.67 -5.96
N LYS A 98 -21.89 9.36 -5.73
CA LYS A 98 -21.63 8.80 -4.38
C LYS A 98 -20.38 9.39 -3.74
N LEU A 99 -19.30 9.54 -4.50
CA LEU A 99 -18.05 10.14 -4.02
C LEU A 99 -18.28 11.60 -3.60
N PHE A 100 -19.08 12.35 -4.34
CA PHE A 100 -19.42 13.73 -4.00
C PHE A 100 -20.23 13.80 -2.70
N GLU A 101 -21.27 12.96 -2.56
CA GLU A 101 -22.10 12.87 -1.36
C GLU A 101 -21.29 12.50 -0.10
N ASN A 102 -20.25 11.68 -0.26
CA ASN A 102 -19.38 11.24 0.83
C ASN A 102 -18.19 12.19 1.10
N THR A 103 -18.25 13.44 0.65
CA THR A 103 -17.16 14.41 0.86
C THR A 103 -16.93 14.72 2.34
N GLU A 104 -17.98 14.99 3.11
CA GLU A 104 -17.84 15.30 4.54
C GLU A 104 -17.33 14.11 5.34
N VAL A 105 -17.77 12.90 5.01
CA VAL A 105 -17.27 11.64 5.62
C VAL A 105 -15.74 11.56 5.52
N ARG A 106 -15.16 11.91 4.37
CA ARG A 106 -13.71 11.93 4.18
C ARG A 106 -13.02 13.02 5.01
N TYR A 107 -13.64 14.19 5.15
CA TYR A 107 -13.10 15.26 5.99
C TYR A 107 -13.09 14.87 7.47
N ASP A 108 -14.19 14.32 7.97
CA ASP A 108 -14.30 13.91 9.37
C ASP A 108 -13.37 12.75 9.69
N ALA A 109 -13.24 11.78 8.77
CA ALA A 109 -12.28 10.69 8.88
C ALA A 109 -10.83 11.18 9.03
N ILE A 110 -10.41 12.19 8.25
CA ILE A 110 -9.06 12.76 8.36
C ILE A 110 -8.88 13.59 9.64
N LYS A 111 -9.86 14.42 9.99
CA LYS A 111 -9.82 15.20 11.25
C LYS A 111 -9.73 14.31 12.48
N GLY A 112 -10.34 13.12 12.45
CA GLY A 112 -10.29 12.14 13.52
C GLY A 112 -8.91 11.51 13.75
N LEU A 113 -8.03 11.52 12.75
CA LEU A 113 -6.69 10.91 12.83
C LEU A 113 -5.55 11.92 12.87
N PHE A 114 -5.74 13.10 12.30
CA PHE A 114 -4.68 14.09 12.15
C PHE A 114 -5.18 15.48 12.51
N HIS A 115 -4.38 16.23 13.28
CA HIS A 115 -4.67 17.64 13.57
C HIS A 115 -4.66 18.52 12.31
N ASN A 116 -3.75 18.25 11.38
CA ASN A 116 -3.64 18.96 10.12
C ASN A 116 -3.00 18.08 9.05
N VAL A 117 -3.59 18.07 7.84
CA VAL A 117 -3.07 17.47 6.63
C VAL A 117 -3.34 18.45 5.48
N ASP A 118 -2.30 18.83 4.74
CA ASP A 118 -2.41 19.84 3.69
C ASP A 118 -1.86 19.34 2.35
N PHE A 119 -2.77 18.89 1.49
CA PHE A 119 -2.44 18.41 0.15
C PHE A 119 -2.11 19.53 -0.87
N THR A 120 -2.09 20.80 -0.46
CA THR A 120 -1.61 21.91 -1.30
C THR A 120 -0.11 22.16 -1.14
N LYS A 121 0.52 21.51 -0.15
CA LYS A 121 1.95 21.57 0.14
C LYS A 121 2.64 20.25 -0.21
N PRO A 122 3.98 20.25 -0.34
CA PRO A 122 4.75 19.01 -0.49
C PRO A 122 4.42 18.02 0.62
N ARG A 123 4.11 16.78 0.24
CA ARG A 123 3.60 15.75 1.14
C ARG A 123 4.71 15.18 2.04
N GLY A 124 4.37 15.00 3.30
CA GLY A 124 5.13 14.20 4.26
C GLY A 124 4.43 12.88 4.59
N LEU A 125 4.88 12.25 5.68
CA LEU A 125 4.32 10.99 6.18
C LEU A 125 2.82 11.09 6.52
N LYS A 126 2.38 12.22 7.11
CA LYS A 126 0.97 12.42 7.48
C LYS A 126 0.07 12.47 6.24
N GLU A 127 0.45 13.25 5.23
CA GLU A 127 -0.26 13.31 3.93
C GLU A 127 -0.24 11.95 3.21
N GLY A 128 0.88 11.24 3.24
CA GLY A 128 0.99 9.90 2.66
C GLY A 128 0.06 8.90 3.33
N ALA A 129 0.08 8.82 4.67
CA ALA A 129 -0.79 7.94 5.45
C ALA A 129 -2.28 8.29 5.25
N ALA A 130 -2.61 9.58 5.31
CA ALA A 130 -3.95 10.09 5.03
C ALA A 130 -4.42 9.71 3.62
N SER A 131 -3.54 9.78 2.60
CA SER A 131 -3.92 9.44 1.23
C SER A 131 -4.40 7.99 1.10
N TYR A 132 -3.75 7.04 1.78
CA TYR A 132 -4.16 5.64 1.75
C TYR A 132 -5.46 5.39 2.49
N TYR A 133 -5.67 6.04 3.63
CA TYR A 133 -6.94 5.94 4.33
C TYR A 133 -8.10 6.50 3.48
N LEU A 134 -7.91 7.67 2.86
CA LEU A 134 -8.88 8.24 1.92
C LEU A 134 -9.15 7.32 0.74
N ALA A 135 -8.13 6.68 0.18
CA ALA A 135 -8.31 5.76 -0.94
C ALA A 135 -9.13 4.53 -0.55
N ILE A 136 -8.97 4.00 0.66
CA ILE A 136 -9.81 2.91 1.18
C ILE A 136 -11.29 3.33 1.15
N LEU A 137 -11.60 4.52 1.71
CA LEU A 137 -12.97 5.06 1.73
C LEU A 137 -13.52 5.33 0.32
N CYS A 138 -12.67 5.76 -0.61
CA CYS A 138 -13.10 6.02 -1.99
C CYS A 138 -13.37 4.71 -2.74
N TYR A 139 -12.49 3.72 -2.65
CA TYR A 139 -12.66 2.44 -3.34
C TYR A 139 -13.82 1.61 -2.81
N GLU A 140 -14.27 1.83 -1.57
CA GLU A 140 -15.52 1.23 -1.05
C GLU A 140 -16.75 1.57 -1.90
N LEU A 141 -16.71 2.70 -2.62
CA LEU A 141 -17.82 3.16 -3.48
C LEU A 141 -17.66 2.76 -4.95
N PHE A 142 -16.55 2.11 -5.34
CA PHE A 142 -16.26 1.74 -6.72
C PHE A 142 -17.00 0.46 -7.12
N GLU A 143 -17.27 0.34 -8.43
CA GLU A 143 -17.84 -0.87 -9.02
C GLU A 143 -16.81 -2.02 -9.06
N GLU A 144 -17.30 -3.27 -8.94
CA GLU A 144 -16.49 -4.50 -8.90
C GLU A 144 -15.53 -4.63 -10.10
N LYS A 145 -15.91 -4.14 -11.28
CA LYS A 145 -15.07 -4.15 -12.49
C LYS A 145 -13.72 -3.43 -12.33
N PHE A 146 -13.58 -2.60 -11.31
CA PHE A 146 -12.34 -1.88 -11.00
C PHE A 146 -11.48 -2.59 -9.94
N SER A 147 -11.85 -3.80 -9.52
CA SER A 147 -11.16 -4.56 -8.47
C SER A 147 -10.97 -3.76 -7.16
N PRO A 148 -12.02 -3.14 -6.60
CA PRO A 148 -11.89 -2.25 -5.46
C PRO A 148 -11.40 -2.95 -4.20
N THR A 149 -11.77 -4.21 -3.94
CA THR A 149 -11.45 -4.90 -2.68
C THR A 149 -9.95 -5.10 -2.54
N ILE A 150 -9.29 -5.59 -3.58
CA ILE A 150 -7.84 -5.78 -3.57
C ILE A 150 -7.08 -4.44 -3.54
N LYS A 151 -7.60 -3.40 -4.20
CA LYS A 151 -7.01 -2.05 -4.14
C LYS A 151 -7.12 -1.45 -2.74
N GLN A 152 -8.23 -1.66 -2.05
CA GLN A 152 -8.36 -1.33 -0.62
C GLN A 152 -7.34 -2.12 0.21
N ALA A 153 -7.13 -3.41 -0.06
CA ALA A 153 -6.17 -4.24 0.67
C ALA A 153 -4.73 -3.71 0.54
N ILE A 154 -4.31 -3.36 -0.68
CA ILE A 154 -3.00 -2.74 -0.96
C ILE A 154 -2.89 -1.38 -0.27
N CYS A 155 -3.96 -0.58 -0.27
CA CYS A 155 -3.95 0.69 0.46
C CYS A 155 -3.84 0.47 1.97
N ALA A 156 -4.51 -0.54 2.52
CA ALA A 156 -4.49 -0.84 3.95
C ALA A 156 -3.09 -1.28 4.42
N ILE A 157 -2.39 -2.16 3.70
CA ILE A 157 -1.03 -2.56 4.09
C ILE A 157 -0.04 -1.39 3.99
N ARG A 158 -0.16 -0.55 2.95
CA ARG A 158 0.67 0.65 2.80
C ARG A 158 0.37 1.72 3.85
N ALA A 159 -0.89 1.87 4.25
CA ALA A 159 -1.27 2.69 5.39
C ALA A 159 -0.61 2.16 6.67
N ALA A 160 -0.70 0.85 6.93
CA ALA A 160 -0.10 0.22 8.10
C ALA A 160 1.41 0.54 8.18
N TRP A 161 2.13 0.47 7.07
CA TRP A 161 3.54 0.86 7.00
C TRP A 161 3.78 2.32 7.36
N LEU A 162 3.08 3.27 6.73
CA LEU A 162 3.29 4.69 7.00
C LEU A 162 2.88 5.08 8.42
N PHE A 163 1.81 4.50 8.95
CA PHE A 163 1.43 4.68 10.36
C PHE A 163 2.43 4.06 11.33
N ASN A 164 3.09 2.96 10.95
CA ASN A 164 4.18 2.40 11.76
C ASN A 164 5.37 3.36 11.82
N GLU A 165 5.76 3.98 10.69
CA GLU A 165 6.83 5.00 10.68
C GLU A 165 6.43 6.25 11.47
N LEU A 166 5.17 6.68 11.39
CA LEU A 166 4.64 7.75 12.24
C LEU A 166 4.71 7.36 13.72
N GLY A 167 4.38 6.11 14.08
CA GLY A 167 4.45 5.63 15.45
C GLY A 167 5.88 5.58 16.00
N LYS A 168 6.88 5.30 15.16
CA LYS A 168 8.30 5.40 15.55
C LYS A 168 8.73 6.86 15.79
N LYS A 169 8.26 7.79 14.96
CA LYS A 169 8.63 9.21 15.03
C LYS A 169 7.88 9.98 16.10
N TYR A 170 6.63 9.60 16.37
CA TYR A 170 5.73 10.23 17.33
C TYR A 170 5.07 9.16 18.22
N PRO A 171 5.84 8.52 19.14
CA PRO A 171 5.32 7.41 19.96
C PRO A 171 4.10 7.78 20.80
N GLU A 172 4.02 9.03 21.27
CA GLU A 172 2.92 9.55 22.11
C GLU A 172 1.62 9.81 21.34
N GLU A 173 1.65 9.83 19.99
CA GLU A 173 0.45 10.10 19.16
C GLU A 173 -0.34 8.82 18.82
N ASN A 174 0.02 7.66 19.38
CA ASN A 174 -0.68 6.37 19.21
C ASN A 174 -0.80 5.87 17.75
N TYR A 175 0.00 6.38 16.81
CA TYR A 175 -0.04 5.91 15.41
C TYR A 175 0.31 4.42 15.26
N LYS A 176 1.03 3.82 16.22
CA LYS A 176 1.27 2.37 16.23
C LYS A 176 -0.02 1.58 16.35
N TYR A 177 -0.95 2.02 17.20
CA TYR A 177 -2.28 1.40 17.32
C TYR A 177 -3.06 1.49 16.00
N VAL A 178 -3.01 2.65 15.34
CA VAL A 178 -3.63 2.85 14.02
C VAL A 178 -3.01 1.94 12.97
N SER A 179 -1.67 1.77 12.99
CA SER A 179 -0.96 0.82 12.12
C SER A 179 -1.48 -0.61 12.31
N ASP A 180 -1.66 -1.05 13.55
CA ASP A 180 -2.18 -2.39 13.85
C ASP A 180 -3.62 -2.58 13.33
N LEU A 181 -4.47 -1.57 13.45
CA LEU A 181 -5.82 -1.60 12.86
C LEU A 181 -5.79 -1.73 11.33
N PHE A 182 -4.84 -1.06 10.67
CA PHE A 182 -4.68 -1.20 9.21
C PHE A 182 -4.12 -2.56 8.81
N TYR A 183 -3.25 -3.19 9.60
CA TYR A 183 -2.85 -4.58 9.38
C TYR A 183 -4.03 -5.55 9.51
N GLN A 184 -4.92 -5.34 10.48
CA GLN A 184 -6.16 -6.11 10.62
C GLN A 184 -7.09 -5.92 9.42
N LYS A 185 -7.28 -4.67 8.98
CA LYS A 185 -8.09 -4.35 7.79
C LYS A 185 -7.49 -4.97 6.53
N ALA A 186 -6.17 -4.90 6.35
CA ALA A 186 -5.46 -5.53 5.24
C ALA A 186 -5.68 -7.05 5.24
N THR A 187 -5.54 -7.71 6.40
CA THR A 187 -5.76 -9.15 6.56
C THR A 187 -7.15 -9.55 6.08
N PHE A 188 -8.18 -8.83 6.53
CA PHE A 188 -9.55 -9.05 6.09
C PHE A 188 -9.72 -8.85 4.57
N LEU A 189 -9.22 -7.73 4.04
CA LEU A 189 -9.42 -7.37 2.63
C LEU A 189 -8.65 -8.27 1.66
N TYR A 190 -7.43 -8.71 1.99
CA TYR A 190 -6.68 -9.66 1.17
C TYR A 190 -7.42 -10.99 1.08
N ARG A 191 -7.92 -11.51 2.20
CA ARG A 191 -8.74 -12.73 2.21
C ARG A 191 -10.01 -12.54 1.39
N ARG A 192 -10.74 -11.45 1.62
CA ARG A 192 -11.98 -11.14 0.91
C ARG A 192 -11.77 -11.00 -0.60
N ALA A 193 -10.68 -10.38 -1.03
CA ALA A 193 -10.34 -10.25 -2.44
C ALA A 193 -10.17 -11.63 -3.10
N LEU A 194 -9.44 -12.56 -2.46
CA LEU A 194 -9.26 -13.92 -2.99
C LEU A 194 -10.56 -14.73 -3.00
N GLU A 195 -11.45 -14.54 -2.03
CA GLU A 195 -12.79 -15.13 -2.02
C GLU A 195 -13.62 -14.65 -3.23
N LEU A 196 -13.63 -13.33 -3.49
CA LEU A 196 -14.37 -12.73 -4.61
C LEU A 196 -13.79 -13.10 -5.98
N GLU A 197 -12.46 -13.25 -6.08
CA GLU A 197 -11.81 -13.79 -7.28
C GLU A 197 -12.25 -15.23 -7.51
N SER A 198 -12.25 -16.05 -6.46
CA SER A 198 -12.62 -17.46 -6.55
C SER A 198 -14.08 -17.67 -6.93
N SER A 199 -14.98 -16.76 -6.53
CA SER A 199 -16.39 -16.77 -6.95
C SER A 199 -16.64 -16.12 -8.31
N GLY A 200 -15.63 -15.47 -8.90
CA GLY A 200 -15.77 -14.70 -10.13
C GLY A 200 -16.55 -13.39 -9.98
N THR A 201 -16.79 -12.93 -8.74
CA THR A 201 -17.52 -11.68 -8.46
C THR A 201 -16.65 -10.46 -8.72
N GLU A 202 -15.38 -10.50 -8.32
CA GLU A 202 -14.42 -9.42 -8.54
C GLU A 202 -13.15 -10.01 -9.16
N ILE A 203 -12.80 -9.59 -10.38
CA ILE A 203 -11.61 -10.09 -11.06
C ILE A 203 -10.39 -9.23 -10.73
N ILE A 204 -9.32 -9.86 -10.23
CA ILE A 204 -8.04 -9.26 -9.83
C ILE A 204 -7.06 -9.23 -11.01
N ALA A 205 -7.11 -10.23 -11.91
CA ALA A 205 -6.14 -10.42 -13.00
C ALA A 205 -5.95 -9.21 -13.94
N GLY A 206 -6.86 -8.24 -13.95
CA GLY A 206 -6.78 -7.00 -14.73
C GLY A 206 -5.90 -5.89 -14.14
N LEU A 207 -5.33 -6.06 -12.93
CA LEU A 207 -4.52 -5.01 -12.31
C LEU A 207 -3.18 -4.82 -13.04
N LYS A 208 -2.79 -3.56 -13.26
CA LYS A 208 -1.46 -3.22 -13.81
C LYS A 208 -0.32 -3.49 -12.83
N SER A 209 -0.59 -3.39 -11.52
CA SER A 209 0.35 -3.68 -10.45
C SER A 209 -0.34 -4.39 -9.30
N PHE A 210 0.23 -5.52 -8.88
CA PHE A 210 -0.29 -6.39 -7.81
C PHE A 210 0.62 -6.37 -6.57
N GLY A 211 1.77 -5.68 -6.64
CA GLY A 211 2.74 -5.63 -5.57
C GLY A 211 2.26 -4.80 -4.37
N PRO A 212 2.48 -5.26 -3.13
CA PRO A 212 2.16 -4.47 -1.95
C PRO A 212 3.03 -3.22 -1.88
N ASP A 213 4.20 -3.23 -2.52
CA ASP A 213 5.13 -2.11 -2.59
C ASP A 213 5.24 -1.54 -4.03
N VAL A 214 5.90 -0.40 -4.16
CA VAL A 214 6.16 0.28 -5.44
C VAL A 214 7.34 -0.27 -6.21
N ASP A 215 8.28 -0.90 -5.51
CA ASP A 215 9.56 -1.33 -6.08
C ASP A 215 9.39 -2.46 -7.10
N LYS A 216 8.64 -3.50 -6.72
CA LYS A 216 8.48 -4.71 -7.53
C LYS A 216 7.04 -5.19 -7.55
N ASN A 217 6.56 -5.48 -8.75
CA ASN A 217 5.30 -6.17 -8.96
C ASN A 217 5.51 -7.68 -8.82
N TYR A 218 4.96 -8.26 -7.75
CA TYR A 218 5.01 -9.71 -7.48
C TYR A 218 3.85 -10.49 -8.11
N GLY A 219 2.99 -9.81 -8.89
CA GLY A 219 1.86 -10.45 -9.56
C GLY A 219 0.84 -11.03 -8.58
N TYR A 220 -0.01 -11.92 -9.10
CA TYR A 220 -1.01 -12.64 -8.31
C TYR A 220 -0.39 -13.49 -7.20
N ASP A 221 0.80 -14.06 -7.45
CA ASP A 221 1.60 -14.79 -6.45
C ASP A 221 1.87 -13.91 -5.20
N GLY A 222 2.14 -12.62 -5.39
CA GLY A 222 2.27 -11.64 -4.30
C GLY A 222 1.04 -11.53 -3.42
N ILE A 223 -0.16 -11.59 -4.03
CA ILE A 223 -1.43 -11.47 -3.31
C ILE A 223 -1.70 -12.72 -2.48
N ILE A 224 -1.47 -13.92 -3.04
CA ILE A 224 -1.60 -15.19 -2.31
C ILE A 224 -0.65 -15.20 -1.11
N TYR A 225 0.62 -14.86 -1.35
CA TYR A 225 1.63 -14.84 -0.31
C TYR A 225 1.28 -13.87 0.84
N LEU A 226 0.85 -12.65 0.52
CA LEU A 226 0.46 -11.68 1.55
C LEU A 226 -0.80 -12.07 2.29
N SER A 227 -1.80 -12.64 1.62
CA SER A 227 -2.99 -13.18 2.29
C SER A 227 -2.58 -14.20 3.36
N ALA A 228 -1.69 -15.12 3.03
CA ALA A 228 -1.19 -16.12 3.97
C ALA A 228 -0.37 -15.49 5.12
N LEU A 229 0.56 -14.58 4.80
CA LEU A 229 1.42 -13.93 5.79
C LEU A 229 0.61 -13.10 6.78
N LEU A 230 -0.36 -12.32 6.29
CA LEU A 230 -1.21 -11.47 7.10
C LEU A 230 -2.14 -12.30 8.00
N GLU A 231 -2.74 -13.37 7.49
CA GLU A 231 -3.57 -14.28 8.31
C GLU A 231 -2.73 -14.95 9.41
N TYR A 232 -1.48 -15.35 9.10
CA TYR A 232 -0.56 -15.90 10.09
C TYR A 232 -0.22 -14.90 11.20
N LYS A 233 0.27 -13.72 10.84
CA LYS A 233 0.74 -12.70 11.80
C LYS A 233 -0.39 -12.01 12.56
N TYR A 234 -1.44 -11.62 11.84
CA TYR A 234 -2.45 -10.70 12.32
C TYR A 234 -3.86 -11.31 12.37
N GLY A 235 -4.07 -12.52 11.84
CA GLY A 235 -5.36 -13.20 11.92
C GLY A 235 -5.86 -13.35 13.36
N GLN A 236 -7.18 -13.47 13.50
CA GLN A 236 -7.85 -13.59 14.80
C GLN A 236 -7.31 -14.77 15.61
N LYS A 237 -7.31 -14.62 16.94
CA LYS A 237 -6.80 -15.62 17.91
C LYS A 237 -7.83 -16.03 18.98
N LEU A 238 -9.08 -15.59 18.83
CA LEU A 238 -10.16 -15.87 19.80
C LEU A 238 -10.79 -17.25 19.52
N ASP A 239 -11.06 -17.53 18.26
CA ASP A 239 -11.60 -18.80 17.79
C ASP A 239 -10.46 -19.63 17.18
N MET A 240 -9.85 -20.48 18.01
CA MET A 240 -8.70 -21.28 17.59
C MET A 240 -9.06 -22.30 16.49
N GLU A 241 -10.28 -22.85 16.49
CA GLU A 241 -10.71 -23.80 15.47
C GLU A 241 -10.79 -23.10 14.10
N MET A 242 -11.44 -21.93 14.05
CA MET A 242 -11.51 -21.13 12.83
C MET A 242 -10.12 -20.65 12.38
N ARG A 243 -9.24 -20.29 13.32
CA ARG A 243 -7.86 -19.90 13.00
C ARG A 243 -7.12 -21.05 12.31
N LEU A 244 -7.12 -22.25 12.89
CA LEU A 244 -6.44 -23.41 12.31
C LEU A 244 -6.99 -23.76 10.93
N LYS A 245 -8.32 -23.72 10.75
CA LYS A 245 -8.96 -23.93 9.44
C LYS A 245 -8.50 -22.93 8.39
N ARG A 246 -8.35 -21.65 8.77
CA ARG A 246 -7.83 -20.62 7.86
C ARG A 246 -6.36 -20.81 7.54
N LEU A 247 -5.53 -21.12 8.54
CA LEU A 247 -4.10 -21.36 8.32
C LEU A 247 -3.87 -22.58 7.42
N ASP A 248 -4.65 -23.64 7.57
CA ASP A 248 -4.59 -24.81 6.70
C ASP A 248 -4.95 -24.47 5.25
N TYR A 249 -6.01 -23.69 5.03
CA TYR A 249 -6.33 -23.17 3.70
C TYR A 249 -5.18 -22.34 3.09
N GLN A 250 -4.57 -21.43 3.87
CA GLN A 250 -3.45 -20.61 3.39
C GLN A 250 -2.22 -21.47 3.08
N LYS A 251 -1.93 -22.50 3.89
CA LYS A 251 -0.87 -23.49 3.62
C LYS A 251 -1.07 -24.16 2.26
N PHE A 252 -2.29 -24.62 1.95
CA PHE A 252 -2.60 -25.19 0.64
C PHE A 252 -2.48 -24.17 -0.51
N ALA A 253 -2.88 -22.91 -0.28
CA ALA A 253 -2.73 -21.85 -1.26
C ALA A 253 -1.24 -21.56 -1.58
N LEU A 254 -0.38 -21.50 -0.56
CA LEU A 254 1.07 -21.36 -0.72
C LEU A 254 1.68 -22.53 -1.49
N ALA A 255 1.30 -23.77 -1.18
CA ALA A 255 1.81 -24.96 -1.87
C ALA A 255 1.60 -24.91 -3.40
N LYS A 256 0.47 -24.34 -3.85
CA LYS A 256 0.18 -24.14 -5.29
C LYS A 256 1.15 -23.17 -5.96
N MET A 257 1.75 -22.23 -5.22
CA MET A 257 2.73 -21.27 -5.76
C MET A 257 4.02 -21.94 -6.22
N PHE A 258 4.42 -23.07 -5.62
CA PHE A 258 5.71 -23.72 -5.86
C PHE A 258 5.65 -25.24 -6.13
N GLY A 259 4.46 -25.78 -6.38
CA GLY A 259 4.19 -27.22 -6.42
C GLY A 259 5.12 -28.11 -7.28
N LEU A 260 5.00 -29.42 -7.04
CA LEU A 260 5.53 -30.59 -7.78
C LEU A 260 5.34 -30.50 -9.33
N GLY A 261 5.98 -29.53 -9.99
CA GLY A 261 5.82 -29.27 -11.41
C GLY A 261 6.60 -28.05 -11.87
N LYS A 262 7.74 -28.32 -12.52
CA LYS A 262 8.66 -27.43 -13.29
C LYS A 262 8.59 -25.92 -12.97
N SER A 263 9.65 -25.43 -12.32
CA SER A 263 9.96 -24.01 -12.19
C SER A 263 9.80 -23.29 -13.54
N SER A 264 8.83 -22.38 -13.64
CA SER A 264 8.82 -21.46 -14.79
C SER A 264 9.93 -20.43 -14.58
N LYS A 265 10.75 -20.21 -15.63
CA LYS A 265 11.91 -19.31 -15.62
C LYS A 265 11.60 -17.84 -15.27
N ASN A 266 10.32 -17.49 -15.04
CA ASN A 266 9.84 -16.12 -14.85
C ASN A 266 9.34 -15.81 -13.43
N LYS A 267 9.35 -16.78 -12.49
CA LYS A 267 8.93 -16.50 -11.10
C LYS A 267 10.06 -15.78 -10.33
N PRO A 268 9.78 -14.66 -9.64
CA PRO A 268 10.81 -13.96 -8.86
C PRO A 268 11.36 -14.88 -7.76
N GLY A 269 12.67 -15.12 -7.72
CA GLY A 269 13.30 -15.97 -6.70
C GLY A 269 12.89 -15.65 -5.24
N PRO A 270 12.90 -14.37 -4.83
CA PRO A 270 12.63 -14.02 -3.42
C PRO A 270 11.23 -14.39 -2.90
N ILE A 271 10.19 -14.33 -3.75
CA ILE A 271 8.83 -14.65 -3.29
C ILE A 271 8.63 -16.16 -3.13
N LEU A 272 9.30 -16.97 -3.96
CA LEU A 272 9.22 -18.42 -3.84
C LEU A 272 9.89 -18.93 -2.57
N GLU A 273 11.04 -18.35 -2.21
CA GLU A 273 11.73 -18.68 -0.96
C GLU A 273 10.90 -18.22 0.26
N ALA A 274 10.40 -16.98 0.24
CA ALA A 274 9.53 -16.48 1.30
C ALA A 274 8.26 -17.35 1.47
N ALA A 275 7.64 -17.78 0.36
CA ALA A 275 6.46 -18.65 0.38
C ALA A 275 6.77 -20.05 0.95
N ARG A 276 7.94 -20.63 0.66
CA ARG A 276 8.39 -21.91 1.25
C ARG A 276 8.61 -21.77 2.75
N ASN A 277 9.34 -20.75 3.18
CA ASN A 277 9.61 -20.50 4.59
C ASN A 277 8.31 -20.29 5.39
N LEU A 278 7.36 -19.55 4.81
CA LEU A 278 6.05 -19.36 5.42
C LEU A 278 5.24 -20.68 5.45
N TYR A 279 5.28 -21.47 4.39
CA TYR A 279 4.63 -22.79 4.35
C TYR A 279 5.15 -23.72 5.47
N ASP A 280 6.47 -23.80 5.66
CA ASP A 280 7.08 -24.61 6.71
C ASP A 280 6.71 -24.08 8.11
N THR A 281 6.65 -22.76 8.28
CA THR A 281 6.17 -22.13 9.51
C THR A 281 4.72 -22.51 9.82
N LEU A 282 3.84 -22.52 8.80
CA LEU A 282 2.44 -22.93 8.95
C LEU A 282 2.31 -24.42 9.29
N LYS A 283 3.17 -25.30 8.74
CA LYS A 283 3.19 -26.72 9.12
C LYS A 283 3.46 -26.90 10.62
N VAL A 284 4.47 -26.21 11.14
CA VAL A 284 4.83 -26.27 12.56
C VAL A 284 3.67 -25.77 13.44
N GLU A 285 3.06 -24.64 13.08
CA GLU A 285 1.91 -24.06 13.83
C GLU A 285 0.70 -25.00 13.82
N LEU A 286 0.42 -25.67 12.70
CA LEU A 286 -0.67 -26.64 12.56
C LEU A 286 -0.38 -27.97 13.25
N LYS A 287 0.84 -28.16 13.81
CA LYS A 287 1.34 -29.46 14.29
C LYS A 287 1.26 -30.54 13.21
N ASP A 288 1.35 -30.12 11.96
CA ASP A 288 1.39 -30.95 10.77
C ASP A 288 2.84 -31.38 10.56
N VAL A 289 3.35 -32.14 11.52
CA VAL A 289 4.64 -32.81 11.47
C VAL A 289 4.39 -34.18 10.86
N ASP A 290 4.33 -34.24 9.54
CA ASP A 290 4.39 -35.52 8.83
C ASP A 290 5.82 -36.09 8.91
N ASP A 291 5.92 -37.40 9.14
CA ASP A 291 7.10 -38.26 8.99
C ASP A 291 7.76 -38.17 7.60
#